data_AF-A0A6G2JUS5-F1
#
_entry.id   AF-A0A6G2JUS5-F1
#
_cell.length_a   1.000
_cell.length_b   1.000
_cell.length_c   1.000
_cell.angle_alpha   90.00
_cell.angle_beta   90.00
_cell.angle_gamma   90.00
#
_symmetry.space_group_name_H-M   'P 1'
#
loop_
_entity.id
_entity.type
_entity.pdbx_description
1 polymer ?
#
loop_
_entity_poly.entity_id
_entity_poly.type
_entity_poly.pdbx_seq_one_letter_code
_entity_poly.pdbx_strand_id
1 'polypeptide(L)'
;GDGMAFLHAGGSIQAIQLSNQTVRLDTGCLVAMQPSLQYSIERAGNLKSMFFGGEGLFLATVSGTGWVWLQSLPFSRLASRVLANAVGPQADDSRGLLGGLLERS
;
A
#
# COMPACT_ATOMS: atom_id res chain seq x y z
N GLY A 1 28.39 1.00 4.01
CA GLY A 1 29.17 0.85 5.25
C GLY A 1 29.38 -0.62 5.53
N ASP A 2 30.20 -0.92 6.52
CA ASP A 2 30.60 -2.26 6.97
C ASP A 2 29.98 -2.66 8.32
N GLY A 3 29.11 -1.81 8.87
CA GLY A 3 28.34 -2.08 10.09
C GLY A 3 27.06 -2.87 9.87
N MET A 4 26.43 -3.25 10.98
CA MET A 4 25.13 -3.94 10.99
C MET A 4 23.97 -2.97 10.78
N ALA A 5 22.99 -3.38 9.97
CA ALA A 5 21.71 -2.69 9.83
C ALA A 5 20.57 -3.61 10.28
N PHE A 6 19.59 -3.04 10.96
CA PHE A 6 18.38 -3.73 11.42
C PHE A 6 17.16 -3.10 10.75
N LEU A 7 16.27 -3.94 10.20
CA LEU A 7 15.08 -3.55 9.47
C LEU A 7 13.85 -4.16 10.13
N HIS A 8 12.74 -3.42 10.16
CA HIS A 8 11.45 -3.92 10.62
C HIS A 8 10.56 -4.22 9.42
N ALA A 9 9.83 -5.34 9.49
CA ALA A 9 8.88 -5.77 8.48
C ALA A 9 7.57 -6.19 9.14
N GLY A 10 6.45 -5.69 8.66
CA GLY A 10 5.13 -6.03 9.15
C GLY A 10 4.69 -7.42 8.69
N GLY A 11 4.29 -8.26 9.64
CA GLY A 11 3.90 -9.64 9.36
C GLY A 11 5.11 -10.55 9.17
N SER A 12 5.12 -11.29 8.05
CA SER A 12 6.17 -12.25 7.71
C SER A 12 7.14 -11.68 6.68
N ILE A 13 8.41 -12.11 6.76
CA ILE A 13 9.45 -11.77 5.78
C ILE A 13 9.60 -12.92 4.79
N GLN A 14 9.56 -12.60 3.49
CA GLN A 14 9.92 -13.53 2.42
C GLN A 14 11.17 -13.02 1.70
N ALA A 15 12.23 -13.82 1.72
CA ALA A 15 13.41 -13.60 0.88
C ALA A 15 13.20 -14.31 -0.47
N ILE A 16 13.45 -13.61 -1.57
CA ILE A 16 13.37 -14.15 -2.94
C ILE A 16 14.69 -13.87 -3.63
N GLN A 17 15.30 -14.91 -4.20
CA GLN A 17 16.47 -14.77 -5.05
C GLN A 17 16.01 -14.68 -6.50
N LEU A 18 16.33 -13.58 -7.15
CA LEU A 18 16.12 -13.37 -8.58
C LEU A 18 17.35 -13.82 -9.35
N SER A 19 17.13 -14.52 -10.46
CA SER A 19 18.18 -14.97 -11.40
C SER A 19 17.79 -14.53 -12.81
N ASN A 20 18.06 -13.27 -13.15
CA ASN A 20 17.59 -12.59 -14.37
C ASN A 20 16.06 -12.64 -14.51
N GLN A 21 15.36 -12.41 -13.40
CA GLN A 21 13.91 -12.42 -13.32
C GLN A 21 13.38 -11.07 -12.89
N THR A 22 12.07 -10.89 -13.09
CA THR A 22 11.34 -9.69 -12.68
C THR A 22 10.23 -10.10 -11.72
N VAL A 23 10.10 -9.36 -10.62
CA VAL A 23 8.98 -9.46 -9.69
C VAL A 23 8.25 -8.12 -9.66
N ARG A 24 6.91 -8.18 -9.65
CA ARG A 24 6.05 -7.03 -9.47
C ARG A 24 5.34 -7.16 -8.14
N LEU A 25 5.35 -6.12 -7.35
CA LEU A 25 4.84 -6.13 -5.99
C LEU A 25 4.24 -4.78 -5.60
N ASP A 26 3.41 -4.78 -4.57
CA ASP A 26 3.00 -3.52 -3.93
C ASP A 26 4.23 -2.82 -3.35
N THR A 27 4.35 -1.51 -3.59
CA THR A 27 5.48 -0.71 -3.08
C THR A 27 5.63 -0.78 -1.56
N GLY A 28 4.54 -0.88 -0.80
CA GLY A 28 4.59 -1.00 0.65
C GLY A 28 5.16 -2.34 1.13
N CYS A 29 5.11 -3.37 0.30
CA CYS A 29 5.62 -4.70 0.64
C CYS A 29 7.14 -4.84 0.46
N LEU A 30 7.83 -3.88 -0.16
CA LEU A 30 9.29 -3.95 -0.31
C LEU A 30 10.00 -3.58 1.00
N VAL A 31 10.83 -4.47 1.53
CA VAL A 31 11.64 -4.23 2.76
C VAL A 31 13.06 -3.84 2.39
N ALA A 32 13.71 -4.63 1.54
CA ALA A 32 15.07 -4.41 1.09
C ALA A 32 15.34 -5.09 -0.25
N MET A 33 16.37 -4.63 -0.95
CA MET A 33 16.86 -5.25 -2.18
C MET A 33 18.36 -5.06 -2.30
N GLN A 34 19.03 -5.99 -2.98
CA GLN A 34 20.45 -5.84 -3.30
C GLN A 34 20.67 -4.73 -4.34
N PRO A 35 21.81 -4.00 -4.27
CA PRO A 35 22.14 -2.93 -5.23
C PRO A 35 22.25 -3.38 -6.69
N SER A 36 22.45 -4.67 -6.94
CA SER A 36 22.51 -5.25 -8.29
C SER A 36 21.16 -5.31 -9.00
N LEU A 37 20.05 -5.15 -8.26
CA LEU A 37 18.71 -5.18 -8.80
C LEU A 37 18.28 -3.80 -9.29
N GLN A 38 17.48 -3.77 -10.36
CA GLN A 38 16.83 -2.57 -10.88
C GLN A 38 15.46 -2.41 -10.22
N TYR A 39 15.08 -1.17 -9.91
CA TYR A 39 13.81 -0.82 -9.28
C TYR A 39 13.10 0.30 -10.05
N SER A 40 11.82 0.11 -10.33
CA SER A 40 10.95 1.11 -10.94
C SER A 40 9.59 1.14 -10.25
N ILE A 41 8.99 2.32 -10.11
CA ILE A 41 7.63 2.47 -9.61
C ILE A 41 6.73 2.83 -10.79
N GLU A 42 5.77 1.95 -11.05
CA GLU A 42 4.68 2.21 -11.98
C GLU A 42 3.44 2.61 -11.18
N ARG A 43 2.84 3.75 -11.55
CA ARG A 43 1.52 4.12 -11.04
C ARG A 43 0.49 3.19 -11.69
N ALA A 44 -0.13 2.32 -10.89
CA ALA A 44 -1.19 1.47 -11.38
C ALA A 44 -2.51 2.27 -11.47
N GLY A 45 -2.88 2.70 -12.68
CA GLY A 45 -4.21 3.21 -13.00
C GLY A 45 -4.41 4.73 -12.94
N ASN A 46 -5.61 5.16 -13.34
CA ASN A 46 -6.06 6.55 -13.30
C ASN A 46 -6.31 7.00 -11.85
N LEU A 47 -6.17 8.30 -11.58
CA LEU A 47 -6.45 8.96 -10.29
C LEU A 47 -7.78 8.52 -9.62
N LYS A 48 -8.78 8.10 -10.40
CA LYS A 48 -10.02 7.51 -9.88
C LYS A 48 -9.79 6.21 -9.10
N SER A 49 -9.00 5.25 -9.58
CA SER A 49 -8.76 4.00 -8.84
C SER A 49 -7.98 4.22 -7.54
N MET A 50 -7.17 5.28 -7.46
CA MET A 50 -6.53 5.72 -6.22
C MET A 50 -7.55 6.29 -5.21
N PHE A 51 -8.67 6.85 -5.69
CA PHE A 51 -9.71 7.47 -4.87
C PHE A 51 -10.83 6.49 -4.47
N PHE A 52 -11.18 5.53 -5.33
CA PHE A 52 -12.27 4.56 -5.11
C PHE A 52 -11.86 3.33 -4.26
N GLY A 53 -10.57 3.20 -3.91
CA GLY A 53 -10.04 2.10 -3.07
C GLY A 53 -9.37 2.53 -1.77
N GLY A 54 -9.26 3.85 -1.49
CA GLY A 54 -8.68 4.42 -0.27
C GLY A 54 -7.15 4.23 -0.06
N GLU A 55 -6.57 3.19 -0.67
CA GLU A 55 -5.14 2.87 -0.60
C GLU A 55 -4.55 2.98 -2.01
N GLY A 56 -3.82 4.06 -2.32
CA GLY A 56 -3.17 4.21 -3.61
C GLY A 56 -2.25 3.02 -3.93
N LEU A 57 -2.64 2.17 -4.88
CA LEU A 57 -1.85 1.02 -5.31
C LEU A 57 -0.71 1.52 -6.22
N PHE A 58 0.47 1.69 -5.65
CA PHE A 58 1.70 1.88 -6.42
C PHE A 58 2.39 0.52 -6.56
N LEU A 59 2.65 0.12 -7.81
CA LEU A 59 3.29 -1.15 -8.11
C LEU A 59 4.78 -0.92 -8.34
N ALA A 60 5.61 -1.62 -7.59
CA ALA A 60 7.04 -1.69 -7.81
C ALA A 60 7.38 -2.86 -8.74
N THR A 61 8.25 -2.60 -9.71
CA THR A 61 8.89 -3.60 -10.55
C THR A 61 10.35 -3.71 -10.11
N VAL A 62 10.76 -4.90 -9.66
CA VAL A 62 12.15 -5.22 -9.31
C VAL A 62 12.66 -6.28 -10.28
N SER A 63 13.79 -6.04 -10.92
CA SER A 63 14.38 -6.97 -11.89
C SER A 63 15.89 -7.12 -11.75
N GLY A 64 16.43 -8.23 -12.26
CA GLY A 64 17.87 -8.49 -12.31
C GLY A 64 18.26 -9.79 -11.60
N THR A 65 19.49 -9.82 -11.08
CA THR A 65 20.01 -10.95 -10.30
C THR A 65 20.45 -10.50 -8.92
N GLY A 66 19.88 -11.11 -7.87
CA GLY A 66 20.12 -10.73 -6.49
C GLY A 66 18.95 -11.05 -5.57
N TRP A 67 19.09 -10.69 -4.30
CA TRP A 67 18.08 -10.91 -3.27
C TRP A 67 17.16 -9.70 -3.09
N VAL A 68 15.88 -9.99 -2.93
CA VAL A 68 14.84 -9.05 -2.53
C VAL A 68 14.10 -9.60 -1.31
N TRP A 69 13.79 -8.74 -0.35
CA TRP A 69 13.08 -9.08 0.88
C TRP A 69 11.76 -8.34 0.94
N LEU A 70 10.68 -9.10 1.14
CA LEU A 70 9.31 -8.62 1.12
C LEU A 70 8.62 -8.82 2.47
N GLN A 71 7.69 -7.94 2.81
CA GLN A 71 6.79 -8.05 3.95
C GLN A 71 5.37 -8.36 3.50
N SER A 72 4.59 -9.05 4.34
CA SER A 72 3.20 -9.41 4.01
C SER A 72 2.16 -8.37 4.44
N LEU A 73 2.46 -7.56 5.45
CA LEU A 73 1.51 -6.60 6.02
C LEU A 73 2.13 -5.19 6.12
N PRO A 74 2.14 -4.41 5.02
CA PRO A 74 2.56 -3.03 5.08
C PRO A 74 1.69 -2.22 6.05
N PHE A 75 2.33 -1.33 6.82
CA PHE A 75 1.66 -0.57 7.87
C PHE A 75 0.48 0.27 7.35
N SER A 76 0.57 0.85 6.14
CA SER A 76 -0.53 1.62 5.54
C SER A 76 -1.80 0.77 5.37
N ARG A 77 -1.64 -0.50 5.00
CA ARG A 77 -2.75 -1.44 4.84
C ARG A 77 -3.34 -1.81 6.19
N LEU A 78 -2.50 -2.05 7.19
CA LEU A 78 -2.98 -2.28 8.56
C LEU A 78 -3.76 -1.07 9.08
N ALA A 79 -3.21 0.14 8.96
CA ALA A 79 -3.84 1.37 9.42
C ALA A 79 -5.17 1.64 8.71
N SER A 80 -5.21 1.46 7.38
CA SER A 80 -6.44 1.63 6.59
C SER A 80 -7.52 0.64 7.01
N ARG A 81 -7.15 -0.61 7.29
CA ARG A 81 -8.08 -1.63 7.80
C ARG A 81 -8.58 -1.30 9.19
N VAL A 82 -7.72 -0.83 10.08
CA VAL A 82 -8.13 -0.40 11.43
C VAL A 82 -9.09 0.78 11.31
N LEU A 83 -8.77 1.82 10.54
CA LEU A 83 -9.64 2.98 10.35
C LEU A 83 -11.00 2.60 9.76
N ALA A 84 -11.02 1.76 8.72
CA ALA A 84 -12.26 1.30 8.09
C ALA A 84 -13.17 0.48 9.04
N ASN A 85 -12.64 -0.07 10.13
CA ASN A 85 -13.40 -0.84 11.11
C ASN A 85 -13.57 -0.13 12.46
N ALA A 86 -12.75 0.88 12.76
CA ALA A 86 -12.81 1.67 13.99
C ALA A 86 -13.75 2.88 13.84
N VAL A 87 -13.92 3.39 12.62
CA VAL A 87 -14.93 4.40 12.29
C VAL A 87 -16.20 3.65 11.91
N GLY A 88 -17.19 3.61 12.82
CA GLY A 88 -18.48 2.95 12.59
C GLY A 88 -19.22 3.47 11.35
N PRO A 89 -20.30 2.78 10.90
CA PRO A 89 -21.02 3.14 9.68
C PRO A 89 -21.41 4.61 9.73
N GLN A 90 -20.91 5.36 8.76
CA GLN A 90 -21.25 6.76 8.56
C GLN A 90 -22.77 6.85 8.50
N ALA A 91 -23.36 7.52 9.50
CA ALA A 91 -24.78 7.79 9.52
C ALA A 91 -25.13 8.44 8.18
N ASP A 92 -26.03 7.78 7.46
CA ASP A 92 -26.60 8.21 6.19
C ASP A 92 -27.01 9.69 6.29
N ASP A 93 -26.35 10.55 5.52
CA ASP A 93 -26.56 11.99 5.53
C ASP A 93 -27.81 12.38 4.71
N SER A 94 -28.89 11.63 4.91
CA SER A 94 -30.24 11.95 4.45
C SER A 94 -30.85 13.15 5.22
N ARG A 95 -30.09 13.77 6.13
CA ARG A 95 -30.51 14.96 6.90
C ARG A 95 -30.36 16.29 6.16
N GLY A 96 -29.59 16.35 5.07
CA GLY A 96 -29.40 17.58 4.30
C GLY A 96 -30.60 18.03 3.47
N LEU A 97 -31.41 17.09 2.98
CA LEU A 97 -32.52 17.41 2.06
C LEU A 97 -33.85 17.70 2.75
N LEU A 98 -34.08 17.14 3.95
CA LEU A 98 -35.32 17.36 4.71
C LEU A 98 -35.24 18.56 5.65
N GLY A 99 -34.04 18.96 6.10
CA GLY A 99 -33.84 20.15 6.93
C GLY A 99 -34.18 21.46 6.21
N GLY A 100 -33.75 21.59 4.94
CA GLY A 100 -33.99 22.80 4.14
C GLY A 100 -35.45 22.99 3.69
N LEU A 101 -36.31 21.99 3.83
CA LEU A 101 -37.74 22.08 3.49
C LEU A 101 -38.62 22.48 4.68
N LEU A 102 -38.17 22.26 5.92
CA LEU A 102 -38.92 22.61 7.13
C LEU A 102 -38.65 24.04 7.62
N GLU A 103 -37.56 24.68 7.19
CA GLU A 103 -37.26 26.09 7.51
C GLU A 103 -37.91 27.11 6.55
N ARG A 104 -38.77 26.64 5.63
CA ARG A 104 -39.49 27.48 4.65
C ARG A 104 -41.03 27.34 4.76
N SER A 105 -41.58 27.30 5.98
CA SER A 105 -43.03 27.43 6.23
C SER A 105 -43.33 28.54 7.22
#